data_AF-A0A327TJE5-F1
#
_entry.id   AF-A0A327TJE5-F1
#
_cell.length_a   1.000
_cell.length_b   1.000
_cell.length_c   1.000
_cell.angle_alpha   90.00
_cell.angle_beta   90.00
_cell.angle_gamma   90.00
#
_symmetry.space_group_name_H-M   'P 1'
#
loop_
_entity.id
_entity.type
_entity.pdbx_description
1 polymer ?
#
loop_
_entity_poly.entity_id
_entity_poly.type
_entity_poly.pdbx_seq_one_letter_code
_entity_poly.pdbx_strand_id
1 'polypeptide(L)' 'MRLIVAGQEAVTASEFAELAFGIDVELFTGADDETAADTVVRLDVARDVLRDLAPEPARYASALMRTAERNRTLVWKAAA' A
#
# COMPACT_ATOMS: atom_id res chain seq x y z
N MET A 1 23.97 -4.08 8.67
CA MET A 1 22.81 -4.23 9.56
C MET A 1 21.73 -4.96 8.78
N ARG A 2 21.00 -5.91 9.39
CA ARG A 2 19.91 -6.67 8.74
C ARG A 2 18.58 -6.29 9.36
N LEU A 3 17.52 -6.19 8.56
CA LEU A 3 16.15 -5.91 9.02
C LEU A 3 15.39 -7.23 9.13
N ILE A 4 15.04 -7.64 10.34
CA ILE A 4 14.40 -8.93 10.59
C ILE A 4 13.12 -8.71 11.38
N VAL A 5 12.00 -9.26 10.88
CA VAL A 5 10.68 -9.23 11.51
C VAL A 5 10.16 -10.66 11.61
N ALA A 6 9.82 -11.12 12.82
CA ALA A 6 9.34 -12.48 13.07
C ALA A 6 10.23 -13.59 12.44
N GLY A 7 11.55 -13.36 12.35
CA GLY A 7 12.51 -14.30 11.75
C GLY A 7 12.62 -14.27 10.22
N GLN A 8 11.85 -13.42 9.54
CA GLN A 8 11.98 -13.13 8.11
C GLN A 8 12.83 -11.89 7.88
N GLU A 9 13.67 -11.89 6.85
CA GLU A 9 14.49 -10.74 6.48
C GLU A 9 13.76 -9.87 5.43
N ALA A 10 13.72 -8.57 5.68
CA ALA A 10 13.27 -7.57 4.72
C ALA A 10 14.47 -6.97 3.99
N VAL A 11 14.43 -7.01 2.66
CA VAL A 11 15.41 -6.39 1.76
C VAL A 11 15.02 -4.94 1.46
N THR A 12 13.72 -4.65 1.44
CA THR A 12 13.19 -3.31 1.18
C THR A 12 12.39 -2.74 2.36
N ALA A 13 12.17 -1.43 2.34
CA ALA A 13 11.32 -0.77 3.34
C ALA A 13 9.85 -1.21 3.23
N SER A 14 9.36 -1.50 2.02
CA SER A 14 8.01 -2.04 1.81
C SER A 14 7.88 -3.43 2.41
N GLU A 15 8.80 -4.34 2.10
CA GLU A 15 8.83 -5.69 2.68
C GLU A 15 8.90 -5.64 4.22
N PHE A 16 9.66 -4.70 4.78
CA PHE A 16 9.69 -4.50 6.23
C PHE A 16 8.31 -4.12 6.77
N ALA A 17 7.60 -3.20 6.11
CA ALA A 17 6.26 -2.79 6.52
C ALA A 17 5.23 -3.91 6.37
N GLU A 18 5.31 -4.69 5.29
CA GLU A 18 4.46 -5.86 5.07
C GLU A 18 4.64 -6.90 6.18
N LEU A 19 5.89 -7.24 6.50
CA LEU A 19 6.18 -8.18 7.56
C LEU A 19 5.78 -7.63 8.95
N ALA A 20 5.98 -6.34 9.19
CA ALA A 20 5.69 -5.72 10.49
C ALA A 20 4.18 -5.57 10.76
N PHE A 21 3.41 -5.22 9.73
CA PHE A 21 1.97 -4.96 9.87
C PHE A 21 1.09 -6.10 9.38
N GLY A 22 1.67 -7.12 8.71
CA GLY A 22 0.91 -8.23 8.14
C GLY A 22 -0.04 -7.78 7.03
N ILE A 23 0.36 -6.79 6.24
CA ILE A 23 -0.43 -6.23 5.14
C ILE A 23 0.31 -6.39 3.81
N ASP A 24 -0.43 -6.33 2.72
CA ASP A 24 0.12 -6.16 1.37
C ASP A 24 0.20 -4.67 1.04
N VAL A 25 1.39 -4.13 0.74
CA VAL A 25 1.55 -2.69 0.44
C VAL A 25 0.94 -2.33 -0.92
N GLU A 26 1.10 -3.19 -1.92
CA GLU A 26 0.60 -2.97 -3.29
C GLU A 26 -0.93 -2.93 -3.34
N LEU A 27 -1.61 -3.68 -2.46
CA LEU A 27 -3.06 -3.56 -2.29
C LEU A 27 -3.49 -2.10 -2.04
N PHE A 28 -2.72 -1.34 -1.27
CA PHE A 28 -3.06 0.05 -0.94
C PHE A 28 -2.44 1.08 -1.90
N THR A 29 -1.31 0.79 -2.53
CA THR A 29 -0.62 1.73 -3.43
C THR A 29 -0.96 1.56 -4.90
N GLY A 30 -1.39 0.38 -5.32
CA GLY A 30 -1.50 -0.03 -6.72
C GLY A 30 -0.19 -0.64 -7.23
N ALA A 31 -0.33 -1.50 -8.24
CA ALA A 31 0.77 -2.11 -8.97
C ALA A 31 1.11 -1.29 -10.24
N ASP A 32 2.33 -1.43 -10.74
CA ASP A 32 2.83 -0.65 -11.89
C ASP A 32 2.08 -0.94 -13.21
N ASP A 33 1.57 -2.15 -13.37
CA ASP A 33 0.82 -2.62 -14.55
C ASP A 33 -0.70 -2.56 -14.37
N GLU A 34 -1.18 -1.88 -13.32
CA GLU A 34 -2.59 -1.81 -12.97
C GLU A 34 -3.42 -1.07 -14.04
N THR A 35 -4.48 -1.70 -14.55
CA THR A 35 -5.44 -1.04 -15.44
C THR A 35 -6.44 -0.19 -14.66
N ALA A 36 -7.14 0.73 -15.34
CA ALA A 36 -8.19 1.53 -14.69
C ALA A 36 -9.32 0.67 -14.07
N ALA A 37 -9.62 -0.50 -14.64
CA ALA A 37 -10.60 -1.43 -14.08
C ALA A 37 -10.05 -2.12 -12.82
N ASP A 38 -8.80 -2.56 -12.87
CA ASP A 38 -8.11 -3.17 -11.72
C ASP A 38 -8.03 -2.19 -10.55
N THR A 39 -7.73 -0.91 -10.81
CA THR A 39 -7.74 0.14 -9.77
C THR A 39 -9.09 0.24 -9.06
N VAL A 40 -10.21 0.10 -9.77
CA VAL A 40 -11.54 0.16 -9.13
C VAL A 40 -11.73 -1.05 -8.20
N VAL A 41 -11.41 -2.25 -8.69
CA VAL A 41 -11.52 -3.49 -7.91
C VAL A 41 -10.60 -3.47 -6.70
N ARG A 42 -9.32 -3.13 -6.89
CA ARG A 42 -8.34 -3.04 -5.81
C ARG A 42 -8.75 -2.02 -4.75
N LEU A 43 -9.23 -0.84 -5.14
CA LEU A 43 -9.67 0.17 -4.16
C LEU A 43 -10.91 -0.27 -3.40
N ASP A 44 -11.78 -1.09 -3.99
CA ASP A 44 -12.91 -1.70 -3.27
C ASP A 44 -12.40 -2.68 -2.21
N VAL A 45 -11.55 -3.64 -2.61
CA VAL A 45 -10.91 -4.60 -1.70
C VAL A 45 -10.09 -3.92 -0.61
N ALA A 46 -9.31 -2.89 -0.95
CA ALA A 46 -8.49 -2.16 0.00
C ALA A 46 -9.34 -1.46 1.07
N ARG A 47 -10.52 -0.93 0.71
CA ARG A 47 -11.45 -0.32 1.68
C ARG A 47 -12.08 -1.39 2.57
N ASP A 48 -12.36 -2.55 2.04
CA ASP A 48 -12.88 -3.68 2.81
C ASP A 48 -11.86 -4.16 3.83
N VAL A 49 -10.63 -4.47 3.40
CA VAL A 49 -9.52 -4.87 4.28
C VAL A 49 -9.24 -3.80 5.33
N LEU A 50 -9.27 -2.51 4.95
CA LEU A 50 -9.01 -1.42 5.87
C LEU A 50 -9.98 -1.37 7.06
N ARG A 51 -11.24 -1.80 6.87
CA ARG A 51 -12.24 -1.85 7.95
C ARG A 51 -11.93 -2.94 8.99
N ASP A 52 -11.24 -3.99 8.58
CA ASP A 52 -10.94 -5.16 9.42
C ASP A 52 -9.55 -5.10 10.06
N LEU A 53 -8.70 -4.15 9.64
CA LEU A 53 -7.36 -3.97 10.20
C LEU A 53 -7.38 -3.43 11.64
N ALA A 54 -6.40 -3.89 12.42
CA ALA A 54 -6.09 -3.29 13.71
C ALA A 54 -5.69 -1.80 13.56
N PRO A 55 -5.87 -0.96 14.61
CA PRO A 55 -5.75 0.50 14.47
C PRO A 55 -4.42 1.00 13.91
N GLU A 56 -3.30 0.37 14.25
CA GLU A 56 -1.97 0.80 13.80
C GLU A 56 -1.70 0.44 12.32
N PRO A 57 -1.84 -0.83 11.88
CA PRO A 57 -1.83 -1.17 10.45
C PRO A 57 -2.82 -0.34 9.61
N ALA A 58 -4.03 -0.10 10.13
CA ALA A 58 -5.04 0.69 9.43
C ALA A 58 -4.60 2.15 9.19
N ARG A 59 -3.92 2.77 10.17
CA ARG A 59 -3.36 4.12 10.01
C ARG A 59 -2.29 4.16 8.94
N TYR A 60 -1.41 3.16 8.90
CA TYR A 60 -0.35 3.06 7.89
C TYR A 60 -0.93 2.84 6.49
N ALA A 61 -1.82 1.86 6.33
CA ALA A 61 -2.54 1.59 5.07
C ALA A 61 -3.30 2.82 4.55
N SER A 62 -4.01 3.53 5.43
CA SER A 62 -4.69 4.79 5.07
C SER A 62 -3.71 5.87 4.58
N ALA A 63 -2.50 5.93 5.15
CA ALA A 63 -1.46 6.87 4.71
C ALA A 63 -0.88 6.49 3.35
N LEU A 64 -0.72 5.19 3.05
CA LEU A 64 -0.34 4.70 1.74
C LEU A 64 -1.34 5.14 0.67
N MET A 65 -2.65 4.89 0.89
CA MET A 65 -3.70 5.28 -0.06
C MET A 65 -3.71 6.79 -0.34
N ARG A 66 -3.56 7.63 0.70
CA ARG A 66 -3.47 9.09 0.53
C ARG A 66 -2.25 9.52 -0.27
N THR A 67 -1.11 8.88 -0.04
CA THR A 67 0.14 9.17 -0.75
C THR A 67 0.03 8.75 -2.21
N ALA A 68 -0.54 7.57 -2.49
CA ALA A 68 -0.76 7.07 -3.85
C ALA A 68 -1.68 8.01 -4.65
N GLU A 69 -2.79 8.47 -4.05
CA GLU A 69 -3.70 9.43 -4.70
C GLU A 69 -2.99 10.74 -5.06
N ARG A 70 -2.20 11.26 -4.12
CA ARG A 70 -1.43 12.49 -4.33
C ARG A 70 -0.44 12.32 -5.48
N ASN A 71 0.29 11.21 -5.51
CA ASN A 71 1.26 10.92 -6.56
C ASN A 71 0.58 10.83 -7.93
N ARG A 72 -0.55 10.13 -8.02
CA ARG A 72 -1.35 10.04 -9.25
C ARG A 72 -1.80 11.42 -9.75
N THR A 73 -2.27 12.27 -8.84
CA THR A 73 -2.68 13.64 -9.19
C THR A 73 -1.51 14.47 -9.72
N LEU A 74 -0.32 14.31 -9.14
CA LEU A 74 0.90 15.01 -9.60
C LEU A 74 1.34 14.53 -10.99
N VAL A 75 1.31 13.22 -11.23
CA VAL A 75 1.63 12.63 -12.55
C VAL A 75 0.67 13.17 -13.61
N TRP A 76 -0.63 13.18 -13.34
CA TRP A 76 -1.61 13.75 -14.26
C TRP A 76 -1.34 15.22 -14.57
N LYS A 77 -1.03 16.04 -13.56
CA LYS A 77 -0.68 17.45 -13.75
C LYS A 77 0.61 17.67 -14.56
N ALA A 78 1.56 16.75 -14.46
CA ALA A 78 2.81 16.84 -15.22
C ALA A 78 2.63 16.40 -16.69
N ALA A 79 1.58 15.63 -16.99
CA ALA A 79 1.28 15.12 -18.33
C ALA A 79 0.31 16.01 -19.13
N ALA A 80 -0.28 17.04 -18.51
CA ALA A 80 -1.22 17.99 -19.11
C ALA A 80 -0.53 19.32 -19.46
#